data_AF-A0A9E5KJ31-F1
#
_entry.id   AF-A0A9E5KJ31-F1
#
_cell.length_a   1.000
_cell.length_b   1.000
_cell.length_c   1.000
_cell.angle_alpha   90.00
_cell.angle_beta   90.00
_cell.angle_gamma   90.00
#
_symmetry.space_group_name_H-M   'P 1'
#
loop_
_entity.id
_entity.type
_entity.pdbx_description
1 polymer ?
#
loop_
_entity_poly.entity_id
_entity_poly.type
_entity_poly.pdbx_seq_one_letter_code
_entity_poly.pdbx_strand_id
1 'polypeptide(L)' 'MKTKQMFIASLCLFALTFVSCNKKQCSNCHYDKAGAEIELGEKCGNEMETLEANGYTDTTGTYTVHCAH' A
#
# COMPACT_ATOMS: atom_id res chain seq x y z
N MET A 1 -49.48 11.91 27.73
CA MET A 1 -48.73 10.66 27.49
C MET A 1 -47.32 10.87 28.00
N LYS A 2 -46.85 10.00 28.90
CA LYS A 2 -45.62 10.14 29.69
C LYS A 2 -44.38 10.02 28.79
N THR A 3 -43.65 11.13 28.66
CA THR A 3 -42.22 11.11 28.38
C THR A 3 -41.53 10.20 29.39
N LYS A 4 -40.64 9.30 28.93
CA LYS A 4 -39.31 9.02 29.49
C LYS A 4 -38.76 7.69 28.94
N GLN A 5 -37.51 7.79 28.47
CA GLN A 5 -36.50 6.73 28.29
C GLN A 5 -36.61 5.86 27.02
N MET A 6 -36.19 6.44 25.90
CA MET A 6 -35.48 5.67 24.88
C MET A 6 -34.14 5.25 25.47
N PHE A 7 -33.98 3.94 25.70
CA PHE A 7 -32.69 3.35 26.06
C PHE A 7 -31.76 3.41 24.85
N ILE A 8 -30.64 4.10 25.05
CA ILE A 8 -29.50 4.22 24.15
C ILE A 8 -28.90 2.82 23.96
N ALA A 9 -29.15 2.19 22.81
CA ALA A 9 -28.45 0.99 22.39
C ALA A 9 -27.13 1.42 21.73
N SER A 10 -26.09 1.46 22.56
CA SER A 10 -24.69 1.54 22.19
C SER A 10 -24.26 0.30 21.40
N LEU A 11 -24.00 0.42 20.10
CA LEU A 11 -23.17 -0.48 19.26
C LEU A 11 -23.19 0.13 17.84
N CYS A 12 -22.11 0.39 17.11
CA CYS A 12 -20.82 -0.24 17.06
C CYS A 12 -19.71 0.81 16.92
N LEU A 13 -18.58 0.47 17.52
CA LEU A 13 -17.33 1.20 17.45
C LEU A 13 -16.90 1.42 15.99
N PHE A 14 -16.50 2.66 15.74
CA PHE A 14 -15.36 3.05 14.92
C PHE A 14 -14.49 1.89 14.43
N ALA A 15 -14.54 1.63 13.13
CA ALA A 15 -13.41 1.13 12.37
C ALA A 15 -13.49 1.61 10.92
N LEU A 16 -13.70 2.93 10.73
CA LEU A 16 -13.11 3.57 9.57
C LEU A 16 -11.61 3.66 9.87
N THR A 17 -10.91 2.53 9.75
CA THR A 17 -9.46 2.55 9.59
C THR A 17 -9.20 3.14 8.22
N PHE A 18 -9.30 4.48 8.15
CA PHE A 18 -8.43 5.23 7.29
C PHE A 18 -7.04 4.80 7.72
N VAL A 19 -6.48 3.82 7.01
CA VAL A 19 -5.05 3.55 7.02
C VAL A 19 -4.45 4.88 6.59
N SER A 20 -4.12 5.67 7.60
CA SER A 20 -3.36 6.88 7.47
C SER A 20 -2.11 6.47 6.72
N CYS A 21 -2.02 6.92 5.47
CA CYS A 21 -0.80 6.93 4.67
C CYS A 21 0.31 7.49 5.56
N ASN A 22 1.03 6.57 6.19
CA ASN A 22 2.14 6.86 7.08
C ASN A 22 3.27 7.38 6.19
N LYS A 23 3.34 8.70 5.95
CA LYS A 23 4.55 9.52 5.67
C LYS A 23 5.73 8.84 4.92
N LYS A 24 5.44 7.94 4.01
CA LYS A 24 6.35 7.16 3.18
C LYS A 24 5.74 7.28 1.80
N GLN A 25 6.46 7.90 0.86
CA GLN A 25 6.02 7.92 -0.52
C GLN A 25 5.75 6.47 -0.93
N CYS A 26 4.50 6.24 -1.32
CA CYS A 26 4.06 4.97 -1.86
C CYS A 26 3.90 5.18 -3.36
N SER A 27 4.52 4.31 -4.14
CA SER A 27 4.48 4.37 -5.60
C SER A 27 4.26 2.98 -6.15
N ASN A 28 3.59 2.91 -7.30
CA ASN A 28 3.49 1.67 -8.04
C ASN A 28 4.83 1.39 -8.71
N CYS A 29 5.35 0.18 -8.54
CA CYS A 29 6.64 -0.23 -9.06
C CYS A 29 6.49 -1.34 -10.10
N HIS A 30 7.34 -1.34 -11.11
CA HIS A 30 7.47 -2.41 -12.08
C HIS A 30 8.95 -2.70 -12.35
N TYR A 31 9.25 -3.85 -12.95
CA TYR A 31 10.57 -4.15 -13.49
C TYR A 31 10.49 -4.56 -14.95
N ASP A 32 11.55 -4.27 -15.71
CA ASP A 32 11.64 -4.65 -17.11
C ASP A 32 12.13 -6.09 -17.26
N LYS A 33 11.37 -6.92 -17.97
CA LYS A 33 11.76 -8.27 -18.34
C LYS A 33 11.44 -8.54 -19.79
N ALA A 34 12.48 -8.87 -20.57
CA ALA A 34 12.36 -9.21 -21.99
C ALA A 34 11.58 -8.15 -22.83
N GLY A 35 11.71 -6.87 -22.47
CA GLY A 35 11.02 -5.76 -23.15
C GLY A 35 9.58 -5.54 -22.72
N ALA A 36 9.13 -6.17 -21.63
CA ALA A 36 7.83 -5.93 -21.00
C ALA A 36 8.01 -5.44 -19.56
N GLU A 37 7.15 -4.51 -19.14
CA GLU A 37 7.05 -4.05 -17.76
C GLU A 37 6.20 -5.04 -16.96
N ILE A 38 6.74 -5.54 -15.86
CA ILE A 38 6.05 -6.46 -14.95
C ILE A 38 5.78 -5.75 -13.61
N GLU A 39 4.50 -5.54 -13.33
CA GLU A 39 4.03 -4.87 -12.12
C GLU A 39 4.41 -5.64 -10.84
N LEU A 40 5.05 -4.95 -9.90
CA LEU A 40 5.34 -5.41 -8.53
C LEU A 40 4.30 -4.91 -7.51
N GLY A 41 3.42 -4.00 -7.93
CA GLY A 41 2.43 -3.36 -7.10
C GLY A 41 2.96 -2.15 -6.33
N GLU A 42 2.11 -1.61 -5.44
CA GLU A 42 2.43 -0.45 -4.62
C GLU A 42 3.46 -0.80 -3.54
N LYS A 43 4.53 0.00 -3.48
CA LYS A 43 5.61 -0.11 -2.49
C LYS A 43 5.78 1.21 -1.78
N CYS A 44 6.06 1.17 -0.49
CA CYS A 44 6.10 2.35 0.37
C CYS A 44 7.44 2.53 1.09
N GLY A 45 7.98 3.74 1.02
CA GLY A 45 9.18 4.17 1.75
C GLY A 45 10.39 3.30 1.46
N ASN A 46 11.12 2.86 2.48
CA ASN A 46 12.39 2.16 2.30
C ASN A 46 12.31 0.91 1.40
N GLU A 47 11.17 0.20 1.35
CA GLU A 47 11.02 -0.95 0.45
C GLU A 47 11.07 -0.51 -1.02
N MET A 48 10.39 0.59 -1.34
CA MET A 48 10.42 1.22 -2.67
C MET A 48 11.85 1.66 -3.02
N GLU A 49 12.50 2.43 -2.14
CA GLU A 49 13.88 2.92 -2.34
C GLU A 49 14.88 1.76 -2.49
N THR A 50 14.70 0.69 -1.71
CA THR A 50 15.56 -0.50 -1.77
C THR A 50 15.38 -1.25 -3.08
N LEU A 51 14.14 -1.38 -3.56
CA LEU A 51 13.84 -2.05 -4.83
C LEU A 51 14.40 -1.26 -6.01
N GLU A 52 14.28 0.07 -6.02
CA GLU A 52 14.88 0.90 -7.09
C GLU A 52 16.41 0.87 -7.05
N ALA A 53 17.01 0.87 -5.86
CA ALA A 53 18.48 0.86 -5.72
C ALA A 53 19.11 -0.51 -6.06
N ASN A 54 18.47 -1.62 -5.68
CA ASN A 54 19.04 -2.96 -5.82
C ASN A 54 18.43 -3.77 -6.97
N GLY A 55 17.30 -3.34 -7.51
CA GLY A 55 16.52 -4.11 -8.47
C GLY A 55 15.71 -5.25 -7.84
N TYR A 56 15.03 -6.00 -8.70
CA TYR A 56 14.23 -7.17 -8.34
C TYR A 56 14.89 -8.44 -8.89
N THR A 57 15.11 -9.44 -8.04
CA THR A 57 15.72 -10.72 -8.45
C THR A 57 14.69 -11.83 -8.43
N ASP A 58 14.51 -12.50 -9.56
CA ASP A 58 13.72 -13.73 -9.66
C ASP A 58 14.61 -14.93 -10.04
N THR A 59 14.00 -16.05 -10.43
CA THR A 59 14.71 -17.29 -10.83
C THR A 59 15.50 -17.16 -12.13
N THR A 60 15.32 -16.09 -12.88
CA THR A 60 15.87 -15.85 -14.21
C THR A 60 16.90 -14.72 -14.26
N GLY A 61 16.97 -13.87 -13.24
CA GLY A 61 17.99 -12.82 -13.13
C GLY A 61 17.60 -11.68 -12.19
N THR A 62 18.43 -10.64 -12.18
CA THR A 62 18.18 -9.37 -11.50
C THR A 62 17.78 -8.32 -12.53
N TYR A 63 16.70 -7.60 -12.26
CA TYR A 63 16.07 -6.62 -13.14
C TYR A 63 16.04 -5.25 -12.50
N THR A 64 16.16 -4.22 -13.33
CA THR A 64 15.98 -2.83 -12.90
C THR A 64 14.53 -2.58 -12.55
N VAL A 65 14.30 -1.93 -11.40
CA VAL A 65 12.97 -1.55 -10.93
C VAL A 65 12.77 -0.06 -11.12
N HIS A 66 11.56 0.31 -11.55
CA HIS A 66 11.10 1.68 -11.70
C HIS A 66 9.84 1.88 -10.86
N CYS A 67 9.85 2.86 -9.96
CA CYS A 67 8.66 3.25 -9.20
C CYS A 67 8.18 4.64 -9.66
N ALA A 68 6.87 4.84 -9.82
CA ALA A 68 6.31 6.13 -10.24
C ALA A 68 6.22 7.12 -9.05
N HIS A 69 7.25 7.97 -8.88
CA HIS A 69 7.37 8.95 -7.77
C HIS A 69 6.49 10.19 -7.92
#